data_AF-A0A497DCW8-F1
#
_entry.id   AF-A0A497DCW8-F1
#
_cell.length_a   1.000
_cell.length_b   1.000
_cell.length_c   1.000
_cell.angle_alpha   90.00
_cell.angle_beta   90.00
_cell.angle_gamma   90.00
#
_symmetry.space_group_name_H-M   'P 1'
#
loop_
_entity.id
_entity.type
_entity.pdbx_description
1 polymer ?
#
loop_
_entity_poly.entity_id
_entity_poly.type
_entity_poly.pdbx_seq_one_letter_code
_entity_poly.pdbx_strand_id
1 'polypeptide(L)'
;MKIVYLKYVVLACLVLILVSCKTNEPVASGSSEADGRYDSEFPDKTVSDQLDEISGTVKKIDCLAFYITYIFPEGNTIQIDSLTEDGLKKKTSGSAITNKSVSGTVTLTYYDGKTLGMLTCAHVIDFADTIYNWYDEHRTKLYSVSIKLRQQNYVAGLPGGNAIEVVAIDKKNDIAFLRKELAPHVEKPQILDLRAGKSKDLEWGTFVYIMGYPLGNLMVT
;
A
#
# COMPACT_ATOMS: atom_id res chain seq x y z
N MET A 1 -41.73 -23.43 -69.84
CA MET A 1 -42.12 -23.24 -68.42
C MET A 1 -40.98 -23.37 -67.40
N LYS A 2 -40.03 -24.31 -67.51
CA LYS A 2 -38.97 -24.51 -66.48
C LYS A 2 -37.98 -23.34 -66.27
N ILE A 3 -37.62 -22.59 -67.32
CA ILE A 3 -36.64 -21.49 -67.25
C ILE A 3 -37.18 -20.27 -66.48
N VAL A 4 -38.49 -20.03 -66.53
CA VAL A 4 -39.14 -18.91 -65.85
C VAL A 4 -39.15 -19.13 -64.34
N TYR A 5 -39.46 -20.36 -63.89
CA TYR A 5 -39.38 -20.72 -62.47
C TYR A 5 -37.95 -20.64 -61.91
N LEU A 6 -36.94 -21.02 -62.70
CA LEU A 6 -35.54 -20.92 -62.26
C LEU A 6 -35.11 -19.46 -62.02
N LYS A 7 -35.59 -18.51 -62.83
CA LYS A 7 -35.32 -17.08 -62.62
C LYS A 7 -35.96 -16.55 -61.34
N TYR A 8 -37.18 -16.96 -61.02
CA TYR A 8 -37.84 -16.56 -59.78
C TYR A 8 -37.20 -17.17 -58.53
N VAL A 9 -36.70 -18.41 -58.62
CA VAL A 9 -35.96 -19.06 -57.53
C VAL A 9 -34.62 -18.37 -57.29
N VAL A 10 -33.88 -18.03 -58.35
CA VAL A 10 -32.61 -17.30 -58.23
C VAL A 10 -32.83 -15.90 -57.65
N LEU A 11 -33.89 -15.20 -58.09
CA LEU A 11 -34.24 -13.88 -57.56
C LEU A 11 -34.63 -13.97 -56.07
N ALA A 12 -35.40 -14.98 -55.68
CA ALA A 12 -35.79 -15.20 -54.29
C ALA A 12 -34.56 -15.52 -53.39
N CYS A 13 -33.63 -16.35 -53.87
CA CYS A 13 -32.38 -16.60 -53.16
C CYS A 13 -31.51 -15.34 -53.03
N LEU A 14 -31.48 -14.48 -54.06
CA LEU A 14 -30.69 -13.26 -54.02
C LEU A 14 -31.27 -12.23 -53.03
N VAL A 15 -32.60 -12.15 -52.92
CA VAL A 15 -33.29 -11.34 -51.91
C VAL A 15 -33.00 -11.86 -50.50
N LEU A 16 -33.00 -13.18 -50.29
CA LEU A 16 -32.68 -13.77 -48.98
C LEU A 16 -31.24 -13.48 -48.52
N ILE A 17 -30.28 -13.42 -49.44
CA ILE A 17 -28.88 -13.08 -49.11
C ILE A 17 -28.77 -11.61 -48.66
N LEU A 18 -29.56 -10.70 -49.25
CA LEU A 18 -29.54 -9.28 -48.90
C LEU A 18 -30.18 -8.96 -47.54
N VAL A 19 -31.07 -9.82 -47.03
CA VAL A 19 -31.74 -9.63 -45.71
C VAL A 19 -30.94 -10.28 -44.57
N SER A 20 -29.86 -11.02 -44.87
CA SER A 20 -29.04 -11.70 -43.85
C SER A 20 -27.97 -10.83 -43.18
N CYS A 21 -27.91 -9.53 -43.48
CA CYS A 21 -27.09 -8.59 -42.71
C CYS A 21 -27.74 -8.33 -41.35
N LYS A 22 -27.44 -9.20 -40.38
CA LYS A 22 -27.68 -8.94 -38.97
C LYS A 22 -26.71 -7.84 -38.56
N THR A 23 -27.21 -6.62 -38.34
CA THR A 23 -26.48 -5.61 -37.56
C THR A 23 -26.28 -6.19 -36.18
N ASN A 24 -25.02 -6.39 -35.77
CA ASN A 24 -24.72 -6.62 -34.36
C ASN A 24 -25.17 -5.35 -33.65
N GLU A 25 -26.33 -5.38 -33.00
CA GLU A 25 -26.59 -4.39 -31.96
C GLU A 25 -25.43 -4.50 -30.98
N PRO A 26 -24.74 -3.40 -30.64
CA PRO A 26 -23.85 -3.45 -29.50
C PRO A 26 -24.72 -3.97 -28.37
N VAL A 27 -24.37 -5.15 -27.84
CA VAL A 27 -24.96 -5.63 -26.60
C VAL A 27 -24.74 -4.46 -25.65
N ALA A 28 -25.83 -3.80 -25.25
CA ALA A 28 -25.75 -2.85 -24.16
C ALA A 28 -25.05 -3.64 -23.06
N SER A 29 -23.82 -3.28 -22.73
CA SER A 29 -23.16 -3.78 -21.54
C SER A 29 -24.22 -3.65 -20.47
N GLY A 30 -24.60 -4.78 -19.88
CA GLY A 30 -25.61 -4.80 -18.84
C GLY A 30 -25.07 -3.95 -17.72
N SER A 31 -25.35 -2.65 -17.76
CA SER A 31 -25.30 -1.83 -16.56
C SER A 31 -26.37 -2.46 -15.70
N SER A 32 -25.92 -3.17 -14.66
CA SER A 32 -26.78 -3.47 -13.52
C SER A 32 -27.56 -2.20 -13.21
N GLU A 33 -28.88 -2.30 -13.02
CA GLU A 33 -29.68 -1.15 -12.61
C GLU A 33 -28.96 -0.48 -11.44
N ALA A 34 -28.62 0.81 -11.59
CA ALA A 34 -27.80 1.50 -10.61
C ALA A 34 -28.54 1.53 -9.26
N ASP A 35 -28.10 0.68 -8.33
CA ASP A 35 -28.73 0.52 -7.01
C ASP A 35 -28.09 1.44 -5.96
N GLY A 36 -27.08 2.20 -6.38
CA GLY A 36 -26.33 3.14 -5.57
C GLY A 36 -25.13 2.50 -4.86
N ARG A 37 -24.75 1.27 -5.22
CA ARG A 37 -23.54 0.58 -4.77
C ARG A 37 -22.44 0.67 -5.83
N TYR A 38 -21.40 -0.15 -5.69
CA TYR A 38 -20.24 -0.17 -6.57
C TYR A 38 -20.52 -0.99 -7.84
N ASP A 39 -21.42 -0.46 -8.69
CA ASP A 39 -22.07 -1.18 -9.81
C ASP A 39 -21.21 -1.26 -11.08
N SER A 40 -19.93 -0.85 -11.00
CA SER A 40 -19.01 -0.83 -12.13
C SER A 40 -18.14 -2.09 -12.15
N GLU A 41 -18.44 -3.01 -13.07
CA GLU A 41 -17.55 -4.14 -13.38
C GLU A 41 -16.39 -3.70 -14.29
N PHE A 42 -16.61 -2.67 -15.12
CA PHE A 42 -15.58 -2.02 -15.94
C PHE A 42 -15.81 -0.49 -16.01
N PRO A 43 -14.75 0.33 -16.05
CA PRO A 43 -14.90 1.78 -16.18
C PRO A 43 -15.40 2.17 -17.57
N ASP A 44 -16.65 2.62 -17.67
CA ASP A 44 -17.22 3.14 -18.92
C ASP A 44 -16.79 4.59 -19.22
N LYS A 45 -16.02 5.22 -18.31
CA LYS A 45 -15.52 6.60 -18.39
C LYS A 45 -14.04 6.66 -18.06
N THR A 46 -13.33 7.59 -18.70
CA THR A 46 -11.96 7.91 -18.34
C THR A 46 -11.90 8.50 -16.93
N VAL A 47 -11.04 7.92 -16.08
CA VAL A 47 -10.81 8.37 -14.69
C VAL A 47 -9.36 8.83 -14.45
N SER A 48 -8.61 9.08 -15.53
CA SER A 48 -7.19 9.42 -15.47
C SER A 48 -6.93 10.68 -14.63
N ASP A 49 -7.74 11.73 -14.81
CA ASP A 49 -7.57 12.98 -14.06
C ASP A 49 -7.75 12.77 -12.55
N GLN A 50 -8.72 11.94 -12.15
CA GLN A 50 -8.93 11.58 -10.75
C GLN A 50 -7.79 10.73 -10.20
N LEU A 51 -7.28 9.78 -10.98
CA LEU A 51 -6.14 8.95 -10.57
C LEU A 51 -4.87 9.79 -10.43
N ASP A 52 -4.65 10.74 -11.33
CA ASP A 52 -3.54 11.69 -11.27
C ASP A 52 -3.66 12.56 -10.01
N GLU A 53 -4.87 13.05 -9.70
CA GLU A 53 -5.13 13.79 -8.47
C GLU A 53 -4.83 12.95 -7.22
N ILE A 54 -5.37 11.72 -7.14
CA ILE A 54 -5.15 10.81 -6.01
C ILE A 54 -3.67 10.46 -5.86
N SER A 55 -2.94 10.32 -6.97
CA SER A 55 -1.52 10.00 -6.97
C SER A 55 -0.66 11.03 -6.26
N GLY A 56 -1.05 12.30 -6.28
CA GLY A 56 -0.36 13.36 -5.56
C GLY A 56 -0.49 13.24 -4.03
N THR A 57 -1.48 12.50 -3.55
CA THR A 57 -1.79 12.26 -2.12
C THR A 57 -1.14 10.99 -1.57
N VAL A 58 -0.66 10.10 -2.44
CA VAL A 58 0.00 8.86 -2.09
C VAL A 58 1.50 9.06 -2.24
N LYS A 59 2.28 8.80 -1.18
CA LYS A 59 3.73 9.00 -1.16
C LYS A 59 4.47 7.74 -0.74
N LYS A 60 5.72 7.65 -1.17
CA LYS A 60 6.67 6.64 -0.69
C LYS A 60 7.13 7.00 0.71
N ILE A 61 7.14 6.03 1.63
CA ILE A 61 7.75 6.17 2.95
C ILE A 61 8.93 5.18 3.09
N ASP A 62 10.07 5.68 3.53
CA ASP A 62 11.26 4.91 3.87
C ASP A 62 11.52 5.05 5.38
N CYS A 63 11.49 3.92 6.08
CA CYS A 63 11.69 3.85 7.53
C CYS A 63 12.99 3.12 7.83
N LEU A 64 13.82 3.68 8.70
CA LEU A 64 15.12 3.15 9.07
C LEU A 64 15.26 3.11 10.59
N ALA A 65 15.40 1.91 11.14
CA ALA A 65 15.70 1.71 12.55
C ALA A 65 17.17 1.31 12.72
N PHE A 66 17.87 2.00 13.64
CA PHE A 66 19.25 1.71 14.01
C PHE A 66 19.27 0.96 15.33
N TYR A 67 20.09 -0.07 15.41
CA TYR A 67 20.25 -0.91 16.58
C TYR A 67 21.72 -0.96 17.01
N ILE A 68 21.96 -1.00 18.31
CA ILE A 68 23.22 -1.54 18.84
C ILE A 68 23.05 -3.03 19.02
N THR A 69 23.90 -3.82 18.37
CA THR A 69 23.87 -5.28 18.41
C THR A 69 25.03 -5.78 19.25
N TYR A 70 24.70 -6.47 20.33
CA TYR A 70 25.62 -7.14 21.23
C TYR A 70 25.75 -8.61 20.84
N ILE A 71 26.98 -9.08 20.62
CA ILE A 71 27.25 -10.45 20.18
C ILE A 71 27.86 -11.26 21.34
N PHE A 72 27.33 -12.47 21.54
CA PHE A 72 27.77 -13.38 22.59
C PHE A 72 28.46 -14.60 22.00
N PRO A 73 29.46 -15.17 22.69
CA PRO A 73 30.14 -16.38 22.24
C PRO A 73 29.25 -17.62 22.45
N GLU A 74 29.42 -18.66 21.63
CA GLU A 74 28.59 -19.89 21.64
C GLU A 74 28.59 -20.63 23.00
N GLY A 75 29.67 -20.50 23.77
CA GLY A 75 29.80 -21.07 25.12
C GLY A 75 29.09 -20.29 26.23
N ASN A 76 28.30 -19.25 25.91
CA ASN A 76 27.63 -18.45 26.93
C ASN A 76 26.44 -19.16 27.57
N THR A 77 26.18 -18.85 28.85
CA THR A 77 25.06 -19.37 29.64
C THR A 77 24.03 -18.28 29.98
N ILE A 78 23.93 -17.25 29.13
CA ILE A 78 23.15 -16.05 29.43
C ILE A 78 21.66 -16.33 29.19
N GLN A 79 20.87 -16.19 30.25
CA GLN A 79 19.41 -16.15 30.17
C GLN A 79 18.93 -14.70 30.04
N ILE A 80 17.90 -14.47 29.22
CA ILE A 80 17.33 -13.13 28.94
C ILE A 80 17.01 -12.38 30.23
N ASP A 81 16.48 -13.12 31.19
CA ASP A 81 15.98 -12.69 32.49
C ASP A 81 17.06 -12.00 33.33
N SER A 82 18.34 -12.30 33.04
CA SER A 82 19.52 -11.77 33.73
C SER A 82 20.18 -10.58 33.03
N LEU A 83 19.62 -10.11 31.91
CA LEU A 83 20.19 -9.04 31.09
C LEU A 83 19.92 -7.67 31.71
N THR A 84 20.95 -7.10 32.34
CA THR A 84 21.01 -5.67 32.67
C THR A 84 21.87 -4.94 31.66
N GLU A 85 21.67 -3.63 31.51
CA GLU A 85 22.41 -2.80 30.55
C GLU A 85 23.94 -2.85 30.77
N ASP A 86 24.37 -2.81 32.04
CA ASP A 86 25.76 -3.01 32.43
C ASP A 86 26.24 -4.46 32.24
N GLY A 87 25.33 -5.43 32.39
CA GLY A 87 25.59 -6.84 32.16
C GLY A 87 25.83 -7.17 30.68
N LEU A 88 25.16 -6.46 29.77
CA LEU A 88 25.34 -6.60 28.32
C LEU A 88 26.76 -6.25 27.93
N LYS A 89 27.23 -5.04 28.25
CA LYS A 89 28.57 -4.58 27.84
C LYS A 89 29.71 -5.45 28.39
N LYS A 90 29.55 -6.01 29.59
CA LYS A 90 30.58 -6.84 30.24
C LYS A 90 30.65 -8.28 29.72
N LYS A 91 29.54 -8.82 29.19
CA LYS A 91 29.43 -10.22 28.80
C LYS A 91 29.54 -10.45 27.29
N THR A 92 29.71 -9.40 26.50
CA THR A 92 29.75 -9.49 25.03
C THR A 92 31.16 -9.65 24.50
N SER A 93 31.29 -10.41 23.42
CA SER A 93 32.51 -10.47 22.62
C SER A 93 32.73 -9.21 21.78
N GLY A 94 31.68 -8.41 21.57
CA GLY A 94 31.74 -7.14 20.86
C GLY A 94 30.36 -6.54 20.59
N SER A 95 30.34 -5.32 20.08
CA SER A 95 29.13 -4.61 19.67
C SER A 95 29.28 -3.97 18.30
N ALA A 96 28.20 -3.97 17.51
CA ALA A 96 28.15 -3.29 16.20
C ALA A 96 26.86 -2.48 16.06
N ILE A 97 26.92 -1.38 15.32
CA ILE A 97 25.70 -0.66 14.89
C ILE A 97 25.18 -1.33 13.63
N THR A 98 23.94 -1.78 13.67
CA THR A 98 23.23 -2.36 12.53
C THR A 98 21.99 -1.55 12.22
N ASN A 99 21.46 -1.69 11.01
CA ASN A 99 20.23 -1.02 10.60
C ASN A 99 19.24 -2.01 9.97
N LYS A 100 17.96 -1.70 10.13
CA LYS A 100 16.85 -2.38 9.46
C LYS A 100 16.01 -1.33 8.74
N SER A 101 15.66 -1.58 7.49
CA SER A 101 14.85 -0.67 6.69
C SER A 101 13.59 -1.34 6.17
N VAL A 102 12.52 -0.54 6.04
CA VAL A 102 11.28 -0.91 5.37
C VAL A 102 10.87 0.25 4.47
N SER A 103 10.52 -0.06 3.22
CA SER A 103 9.93 0.89 2.28
C SER A 103 8.45 0.53 2.11
N GLY A 104 7.59 1.54 2.10
CA GLY A 104 6.15 1.36 1.99
C GLY A 104 5.45 2.55 1.35
N THR A 105 4.14 2.58 1.55
CA THR A 105 3.24 3.63 1.03
C THR A 105 2.60 4.35 2.20
N VAL A 106 2.44 5.66 2.07
CA VAL A 106 1.70 6.51 3.01
C VAL A 106 0.71 7.39 2.26
N THR A 107 -0.47 7.60 2.83
CA THR A 107 -1.50 8.46 2.27
C THR A 107 -1.62 9.73 3.11
N LEU A 108 -1.55 10.88 2.46
CA LEU A 108 -1.73 12.19 3.10
C LEU A 108 -3.24 12.41 3.30
N THR A 109 -3.70 12.61 4.53
CA THR A 109 -5.15 12.61 4.84
C THR A 109 -5.63 13.84 5.58
N TYR A 110 -4.73 14.68 6.07
CA TYR A 110 -5.11 15.87 6.85
C TYR A 110 -4.09 16.98 6.67
N TYR A 111 -4.56 18.22 6.54
CA TYR A 111 -3.72 19.41 6.58
C TYR A 111 -4.50 20.62 7.10
N ASP A 112 -3.95 21.33 8.10
CA ASP A 112 -4.58 22.52 8.72
C ASP A 112 -3.81 23.83 8.52
N GLY A 113 -2.84 23.85 7.61
CA GLY A 113 -1.96 25.00 7.39
C GLY A 113 -0.61 24.90 8.12
N LYS A 114 -0.45 23.97 9.07
CA LYS A 114 0.83 23.71 9.74
C LYS A 114 1.12 22.22 9.88
N THR A 115 0.12 21.43 10.24
CA THR A 115 0.25 20.01 10.54
C THR A 115 -0.22 19.18 9.36
N LEU A 116 0.62 18.28 8.89
CA LEU A 116 0.29 17.25 7.91
C LEU A 116 0.07 15.92 8.62
N GLY A 117 -1.12 15.34 8.45
CA GLY A 117 -1.50 14.02 8.95
C GLY A 117 -1.48 12.96 7.85
N MET A 118 -1.05 11.75 8.22
CA MET A 118 -0.69 10.69 7.29
C MET A 118 -1.12 9.32 7.82
N LEU A 119 -1.64 8.47 6.94
CA LEU A 119 -2.00 7.07 7.25
C LEU A 119 -1.08 6.10 6.52
N THR A 120 -0.65 5.06 7.22
CA THR A 120 0.09 3.92 6.66
C THR A 120 -0.23 2.65 7.45
N CYS A 121 0.35 1.53 7.04
CA CYS A 121 0.24 0.28 7.79
C CYS A 121 1.17 0.28 9.01
N ALA A 122 0.73 -0.35 10.10
CA ALA A 122 1.54 -0.44 11.32
C ALA A 122 2.87 -1.16 11.05
N HIS A 123 2.86 -2.25 10.27
CA HIS A 123 4.06 -3.03 9.98
C HIS A 123 5.13 -2.27 9.17
N VAL A 124 4.78 -1.14 8.53
CA VAL A 124 5.73 -0.29 7.80
C VAL A 124 6.58 0.53 8.77
N ILE A 125 5.99 0.94 9.91
CA ILE A 125 6.58 1.89 10.85
C ILE A 125 6.97 1.25 12.20
N ASP A 126 6.43 0.08 12.51
CA ASP A 126 6.62 -0.60 13.79
C ASP A 126 7.89 -1.47 13.78
N PHE A 127 8.93 -0.96 14.41
CA PHE A 127 10.19 -1.68 14.63
C PHE A 127 10.27 -2.13 16.08
N ALA A 128 10.54 -3.42 16.30
CA ALA A 128 10.74 -3.95 17.65
C ALA A 128 11.85 -3.20 18.40
N ASP A 129 11.63 -2.91 19.68
CA ASP A 129 12.62 -2.23 20.52
C ASP A 129 13.85 -3.10 20.79
N THR A 130 13.63 -4.43 20.91
CA THR A 130 14.68 -5.41 21.10
C THR A 130 14.49 -6.60 20.16
N ILE A 131 15.57 -7.06 19.55
CA ILE A 131 15.59 -8.27 18.71
C ILE A 131 16.57 -9.26 19.35
N TYR A 132 16.11 -10.49 19.55
CA TYR A 132 16.91 -11.58 20.08
C TYR A 132 17.16 -12.60 18.97
N ASN A 133 18.43 -12.92 18.75
CA ASN A 133 18.82 -14.02 17.86
C ASN A 133 19.48 -15.12 18.68
N TRP A 134 19.24 -16.36 18.28
CA TRP A 134 19.65 -17.57 19.00
C TRP A 134 20.52 -18.44 18.10
N TYR A 135 21.42 -19.22 18.70
CA TYR A 135 22.20 -20.23 17.96
C TYR A 135 21.37 -21.46 17.60
N ASP A 136 20.33 -21.76 18.39
CA ASP A 136 19.51 -22.94 18.26
C ASP A 136 18.01 -22.59 18.15
N GLU A 137 17.24 -23.48 17.54
CA GLU A 137 15.79 -23.32 17.36
C GLU A 137 15.01 -23.37 18.69
N HIS A 138 15.57 -24.06 19.69
CA HIS A 138 15.00 -24.17 21.03
C HIS A 138 15.18 -22.90 21.87
N ARG A 139 15.86 -21.88 21.32
CA ARG A 139 16.16 -20.59 21.95
C ARG A 139 16.83 -20.74 23.31
N THR A 140 17.76 -21.69 23.42
CA THR A 140 18.47 -21.96 24.68
C THR A 140 19.75 -21.15 24.79
N LYS A 141 20.44 -20.88 23.68
CA LYS A 141 21.71 -20.15 23.64
C LYS A 141 21.61 -18.85 22.85
N LEU A 142 21.75 -17.73 23.57
CA LEU A 142 21.63 -16.40 23.00
C LEU A 142 22.84 -16.10 22.10
N TYR A 143 22.59 -15.74 20.85
CA TYR A 143 23.64 -15.34 19.91
C TYR A 143 23.85 -13.83 19.92
N SER A 144 22.77 -13.07 19.78
CA SER A 144 22.85 -11.61 19.81
C SER A 144 21.57 -10.94 20.34
N VAL A 145 21.77 -9.75 20.89
CA VAL A 145 20.71 -8.84 21.31
C VAL A 145 20.90 -7.52 20.59
N SER A 146 19.91 -7.11 19.82
CA SER A 146 19.88 -5.82 19.14
C SER A 146 18.89 -4.89 19.84
N ILE A 147 19.35 -3.78 20.38
CA ILE A 147 18.52 -2.77 21.06
C ILE A 147 18.38 -1.54 20.16
N LYS A 148 17.15 -1.10 19.91
CA LYS A 148 16.85 0.03 19.04
C LYS A 148 17.36 1.33 19.67
N LEU A 149 18.23 2.02 18.96
CA LEU A 149 18.78 3.32 19.38
C LEU A 149 17.88 4.46 18.94
N ARG A 150 17.46 4.43 17.68
CA ARG A 150 16.65 5.47 17.05
C ARG A 150 15.99 4.95 15.78
N GLN A 151 14.92 5.62 15.39
CA GLN A 151 14.23 5.39 14.13
C GLN A 151 14.12 6.71 13.36
N GLN A 152 14.26 6.64 12.05
CA GLN A 152 14.06 7.76 11.13
C GLN A 152 13.01 7.37 10.10
N ASN A 153 12.04 8.25 9.92
CA ASN A 153 10.94 8.07 8.99
C ASN A 153 11.01 9.20 7.96
N TYR A 154 11.10 8.84 6.68
CA TYR A 154 11.21 9.78 5.58
C TYR A 154 10.11 9.53 4.56
N VAL A 155 9.41 10.59 4.13
CA VAL A 155 8.39 10.51 3.10
C VAL A 155 8.83 11.37 1.92
N ALA A 156 8.88 10.76 0.74
CA ALA A 156 9.39 11.40 -0.46
C ALA A 156 8.49 12.55 -0.93
N GLY A 157 9.10 13.68 -1.31
CA GLY A 157 8.39 14.82 -1.90
C GLY A 157 7.54 15.63 -0.93
N LEU A 158 7.70 15.45 0.39
CA LEU A 158 7.06 16.34 1.36
C LEU A 158 7.82 17.67 1.49
N PRO A 159 7.11 18.78 1.76
CA PRO A 159 7.75 20.04 2.09
C PRO A 159 8.64 19.97 3.33
N GLY A 160 9.53 20.95 3.47
CA GLY A 160 10.40 21.10 4.63
C GLY A 160 9.62 21.24 5.95
N GLY A 161 10.24 20.84 7.05
CA GLY A 161 9.63 20.89 8.38
C GLY A 161 10.31 19.92 9.35
N ASN A 162 9.66 19.66 10.49
CA ASN A 162 10.18 18.79 11.53
C ASN A 162 10.21 17.31 11.10
N ALA A 163 10.84 16.46 11.91
CA ALA A 163 10.82 15.01 11.68
C ALA A 163 9.38 14.46 11.69
N ILE A 164 9.19 13.33 11.01
CA ILE A 164 7.90 12.64 11.00
C ILE A 164 7.76 11.86 12.31
N GLU A 165 6.69 12.13 13.03
CA GLU A 165 6.39 11.52 14.33
C GLU A 165 5.26 10.50 14.18
N VAL A 166 5.39 9.41 14.92
CA VAL A 166 4.33 8.41 15.05
C VAL A 166 3.36 8.90 16.13
N VAL A 167 2.10 9.11 15.77
CA VAL A 167 1.06 9.58 16.69
C VAL A 167 0.36 8.41 17.37
N ALA A 168 0.01 7.39 16.59
CA ALA A 168 -0.68 6.21 17.06
C ALA A 168 -0.34 5.00 16.18
N ILE A 169 -0.29 3.82 16.80
CA ILE A 169 -0.16 2.54 16.11
C ILE A 169 -1.23 1.59 16.68
N ASP A 170 -2.04 1.03 15.80
CA ASP A 170 -2.88 -0.12 16.08
C ASP A 170 -2.31 -1.35 15.35
N LYS A 171 -1.55 -2.17 16.09
CA LYS A 171 -0.92 -3.38 15.54
C LYS A 171 -1.94 -4.45 15.18
N LYS A 172 -3.12 -4.47 15.81
CA LYS A 172 -4.14 -5.49 15.59
C LYS A 172 -4.84 -5.26 14.25
N ASN A 173 -5.13 -4.00 13.94
CA ASN A 173 -5.77 -3.61 12.68
C ASN A 173 -4.76 -3.22 11.59
N ASP A 174 -3.45 -3.28 11.90
CA ASP A 174 -2.34 -2.90 11.03
C ASP A 174 -2.42 -1.47 10.48
N ILE A 175 -2.75 -0.51 11.36
CA ILE A 175 -2.91 0.91 11.00
C ILE A 175 -1.97 1.76 11.86
N ALA A 176 -1.32 2.75 11.24
CA ALA A 176 -0.56 3.78 11.94
C ALA A 176 -0.90 5.17 11.41
N PHE A 177 -0.96 6.13 12.35
CA PHE A 177 -1.13 7.54 12.06
C PHE A 177 0.16 8.29 12.35
N LEU A 178 0.64 9.05 11.36
CA LEU A 178 1.87 9.83 11.43
C LEU A 178 1.53 11.32 11.33
N ARG A 179 2.37 12.15 11.92
CA ARG A 179 2.29 13.61 11.80
C ARG A 179 3.63 14.22 11.38
N LYS A 180 3.55 15.34 10.68
CA LYS A 180 4.69 16.22 10.39
C LYS A 180 4.26 17.66 10.54
N GLU A 181 4.97 18.44 11.35
CA GLU A 181 4.83 19.90 11.32
C GLU A 181 5.64 20.46 10.14
N LEU A 182 5.00 21.24 9.30
CA LEU A 182 5.62 21.90 8.15
C LEU A 182 6.25 23.24 8.56
N ALA A 183 7.30 23.63 7.84
CA ALA A 183 7.88 24.95 7.98
C ALA A 183 6.90 26.05 7.50
N PRO A 184 7.02 27.30 7.97
CA PRO A 184 6.24 28.41 7.45
C PRO A 184 6.47 28.62 5.94
N HIS A 185 5.45 29.11 5.23
CA HIS A 185 5.52 29.49 3.81
C HIS A 185 5.90 28.36 2.83
N VAL A 186 5.63 27.10 3.20
CA VAL A 186 5.74 25.99 2.26
C VAL A 186 4.52 25.89 1.36
N GLU A 187 4.70 25.25 0.21
CA GLU A 187 3.59 24.86 -0.66
C GLU A 187 2.60 23.94 0.09
N LYS A 188 1.31 24.17 -0.12
CA LYS A 188 0.25 23.34 0.47
C LYS A 188 0.35 21.92 -0.09
N PRO A 189 0.57 20.89 0.75
CA PRO A 189 0.55 19.52 0.27
C PRO A 189 -0.86 19.14 -0.17
N GLN A 190 -0.94 18.33 -1.23
CA GLN A 190 -2.18 17.71 -1.65
C GLN A 190 -2.56 16.61 -0.67
N ILE A 191 -3.79 16.62 -0.18
CA ILE A 191 -4.33 15.59 0.72
C ILE A 191 -5.44 14.83 0.01
N LEU A 192 -5.66 13.58 0.43
CA LEU A 192 -6.76 12.77 -0.05
C LEU A 192 -8.08 13.36 0.48
N ASP A 193 -8.77 14.09 -0.39
CA ASP A 193 -10.09 14.65 -0.12
C ASP A 193 -11.18 13.82 -0.80
N LEU A 194 -11.31 12.57 -0.34
CA LEU A 194 -12.35 11.66 -0.79
C LEU A 194 -13.20 11.22 0.39
N ARG A 195 -14.51 11.14 0.17
CA ARG A 195 -15.43 10.55 1.15
C ARG A 195 -15.13 9.07 1.26
N ALA A 196 -14.94 8.60 2.50
CA ALA A 196 -14.81 7.17 2.77
C ALA A 196 -16.03 6.40 2.23
N GLY A 197 -15.75 5.39 1.42
CA GLY A 197 -16.74 4.44 0.91
C GLY A 197 -17.26 3.49 2.00
N LYS A 198 -18.26 2.68 1.65
CA LYS A 198 -18.81 1.64 2.51
C LYS A 198 -18.26 0.29 2.09
N SER A 199 -17.21 -0.20 2.76
CA SER A 199 -16.57 -1.48 2.43
C SER A 199 -17.53 -2.68 2.42
N LYS A 200 -18.61 -2.62 3.21
CA LYS A 200 -19.66 -3.64 3.27
C LYS A 200 -20.54 -3.75 2.02
N ASP A 201 -20.49 -2.74 1.15
CA ASP A 201 -21.25 -2.70 -0.10
C ASP A 201 -20.39 -3.19 -1.30
N LEU A 202 -19.13 -3.60 -1.05
CA LEU A 202 -18.27 -4.25 -2.06
C LEU A 202 -18.73 -5.68 -2.32
N GLU A 203 -18.75 -6.07 -3.59
CA GLU A 203 -19.16 -7.41 -4.02
C GLU A 203 -18.07 -8.05 -4.89
N TRP A 204 -18.20 -9.36 -5.14
CA TRP A 204 -17.30 -10.04 -6.08
C TRP A 204 -17.50 -9.47 -7.48
N GLY A 205 -16.41 -9.05 -8.11
CA GLY A 205 -16.46 -8.38 -9.42
C GLY A 205 -16.47 -6.85 -9.35
N THR A 206 -16.59 -6.26 -8.15
CA THR A 206 -16.41 -4.81 -8.00
C THR A 206 -15.02 -4.38 -8.47
N PHE A 207 -14.99 -3.43 -9.41
CA PHE A 207 -13.74 -2.85 -9.89
C PHE A 207 -13.10 -1.96 -8.81
N VAL A 208 -11.82 -2.20 -8.52
CA VAL A 208 -11.04 -1.44 -7.52
C VAL A 208 -9.70 -1.01 -8.10
N TYR A 209 -9.26 0.19 -7.73
CA TYR A 209 -7.91 0.67 -8.02
C TYR A 209 -7.03 0.49 -6.79
N ILE A 210 -5.84 -0.06 -6.98
CA ILE A 210 -4.80 -0.12 -5.95
C ILE A 210 -3.68 0.84 -6.37
N MET A 211 -3.32 1.73 -5.47
CA MET A 211 -2.26 2.71 -5.69
C MET A 211 -1.23 2.66 -4.58
N GLY A 212 0.05 2.68 -4.93
CA GLY A 212 1.12 2.72 -3.96
C GLY A 212 2.50 2.65 -4.59
N TYR A 213 3.50 2.34 -3.76
CA TYR A 213 4.91 2.27 -4.14
C TYR A 213 5.50 0.85 -4.03
N PRO A 214 4.96 -0.17 -4.72
CA PRO A 214 5.59 -1.48 -4.77
C PRO A 214 7.00 -1.36 -5.36
N LEU A 215 7.99 -1.96 -4.70
CA LEU A 215 9.41 -1.87 -5.06
C LEU A 215 9.92 -0.42 -5.21
N GLY A 216 9.24 0.56 -4.61
CA GLY A 216 9.63 1.96 -4.58
C GLY A 216 9.18 2.81 -5.78
N ASN A 217 8.37 2.27 -6.71
CA ASN A 217 7.84 3.03 -7.85
C ASN A 217 6.33 3.23 -7.70
N LEU A 218 5.83 4.43 -8.00
CA LEU A 218 4.39 4.68 -8.01
C LEU A 218 3.73 3.80 -9.08
N MET A 219 2.76 2.99 -8.66
CA MET A 219 1.99 2.11 -9.54
C MET A 219 0.50 2.24 -9.22
N VAL A 220 -0.31 2.10 -10.27
CA VAL A 220 -1.76 1.96 -10.20
C VAL A 220 -2.14 0.66 -10.91
N THR A 221 -2.94 -0.19 -10.26
CA THR A 221 -3.43 -1.47 -10.81
C THR A 221 -4.92 -1.61 -10.61
#